data_AF-A0A2M8CJH6-F1
#
_entry.id   AF-A0A2M8CJH6-F1
#
_cell.length_a   1.000
_cell.length_b   1.000
_cell.length_c   1.000
_cell.angle_alpha   90.00
_cell.angle_beta   90.00
_cell.angle_gamma   90.00
#
_symmetry.space_group_name_H-M   'P 1'
#
loop_
_entity.id
_entity.type
_entity.pdbx_description
1 polymer ?
#
loop_
_entity_poly.entity_id
_entity_poly.type
_entity_poly.pdbx_seq_one_letter_code
_entity_poly.pdbx_strand_id
1 'polypeptide(L)'
;FVGQTALKTKELIAQAMGGVLFIDEAYSLTEGRNNEFGKQAVAAFIKEMEDQRGNFSLIVAGYTENMQEFLKSNPGLESRFDNTFLF
;
A
#
# COMPACT_ATOMS: atom_id res chain seq x y z
N PHE A 1 -4.65 -15.85 -13.14
CA PHE A 1 -4.94 -14.90 -12.04
C PHE A 1 -3.76 -14.02 -11.63
N VAL A 2 -2.55 -14.24 -12.15
CA VAL A 2 -1.45 -13.26 -12.03
C VAL A 2 -1.82 -12.02 -12.86
N GLY A 3 -1.79 -10.82 -12.25
CA GLY A 3 -2.06 -9.53 -12.92
C GLY A 3 -3.39 -8.85 -12.57
N GLN A 4 -4.40 -9.58 -12.11
CA GLN A 4 -5.70 -8.98 -11.76
C GLN A 4 -5.60 -8.06 -10.53
N THR A 5 -4.77 -8.44 -9.54
CA THR A 5 -4.54 -7.62 -8.35
C THR A 5 -3.91 -6.27 -8.69
N ALA A 6 -2.88 -6.27 -9.53
CA ALA A 6 -2.22 -5.04 -9.95
C ALA A 6 -3.16 -4.11 -10.74
N LEU A 7 -4.04 -4.68 -11.59
CA LEU A 7 -5.02 -3.91 -12.34
C LEU A 7 -6.02 -3.23 -11.39
N LYS A 8 -6.56 -3.98 -10.43
CA LYS A 8 -7.51 -3.46 -9.44
C LYS A 8 -6.88 -2.41 -8.53
N THR A 9 -5.61 -2.60 -8.13
CA THR A 9 -4.85 -1.59 -7.38
C THR A 9 -4.74 -0.29 -8.17
N LYS A 10 -4.38 -0.35 -9.47
CA LYS A 10 -4.30 0.83 -10.32
C LYS A 10 -5.65 1.54 -10.46
N GLU A 11 -6.74 0.81 -10.62
CA GLU A 11 -8.09 1.39 -10.72
C GLU A 11 -8.48 2.17 -9.46
N LEU A 12 -8.19 1.62 -8.27
CA LEU A 12 -8.45 2.29 -7.00
C LEU A 12 -7.61 3.56 -6.85
N ILE A 13 -6.34 3.51 -7.24
CA ILE A 13 -5.47 4.68 -7.20
C ILE A 13 -5.94 5.76 -8.18
N ALA A 14 -6.34 5.37 -9.39
CA ALA A 14 -6.89 6.29 -10.38
C ALA A 14 -8.15 7.01 -9.85
N GLN A 15 -8.99 6.33 -9.07
CA GLN A 15 -10.16 6.93 -8.43
C GLN A 15 -9.79 7.92 -7.31
N ALA A 16 -8.62 7.76 -6.67
CA ALA A 16 -8.15 8.63 -5.60
C ALA A 16 -7.39 9.88 -6.09
N MET A 17 -7.24 10.05 -7.41
CA MET A 17 -6.53 11.20 -7.99
C MET A 17 -7.15 12.54 -7.56
N GLY A 18 -6.31 13.46 -7.12
CA GLY A 18 -6.71 14.75 -6.54
C GLY A 18 -7.21 14.66 -5.10
N GLY A 19 -7.19 13.48 -4.48
CA GLY A 19 -7.69 13.25 -3.13
C GLY A 19 -6.81 12.32 -2.31
N VAL A 20 -7.47 11.52 -1.46
CA VAL A 20 -6.82 10.62 -0.50
C VAL A 20 -7.32 9.19 -0.73
N LEU A 21 -6.38 8.25 -0.85
CA LEU A 21 -6.66 6.82 -0.74
C LEU A 21 -6.38 6.40 0.71
N PHE A 22 -7.42 5.95 1.42
CA PHE A 22 -7.30 5.44 2.79
C PHE A 22 -7.46 3.92 2.80
N ILE A 23 -6.52 3.22 3.43
CA ILE A 23 -6.54 1.76 3.60
C ILE A 23 -6.45 1.44 5.09
N ASP A 24 -7.55 0.96 5.64
CA ASP A 24 -7.56 0.40 7.00
C ASP A 24 -7.01 -1.03 7.00
N GLU A 25 -6.45 -1.44 8.14
CA GLU A 25 -5.80 -2.75 8.35
C GLU A 25 -4.87 -3.15 7.20
N ALA A 26 -4.02 -2.21 6.75
CA ALA A 26 -3.22 -2.38 5.53
C ALA A 26 -2.24 -3.57 5.58
N TYR A 27 -1.85 -4.00 6.78
CA TYR A 27 -1.04 -5.20 7.02
C TYR A 27 -1.68 -6.49 6.48
N SER A 28 -3.02 -6.54 6.37
CA SER A 28 -3.76 -7.65 5.76
C SER A 28 -3.36 -7.92 4.31
N LEU A 29 -2.82 -6.92 3.61
CA LEU A 29 -2.27 -7.08 2.27
C LEU A 29 -1.02 -7.95 2.25
N THR A 30 -0.31 -8.09 3.37
CA THR A 30 0.96 -8.84 3.44
C THR A 30 0.88 -10.08 4.32
N GLU A 31 -0.18 -10.21 5.12
CA GLU A 31 -0.40 -11.35 6.00
C GLU A 31 -0.85 -12.62 5.23
N GLY A 32 -0.52 -13.79 5.79
CA GLY A 32 -0.97 -15.10 5.30
C GLY A 32 0.10 -15.95 4.59
N ARG A 33 -0.12 -17.29 4.57
CA ARG A 33 0.85 -18.28 4.06
C ARG A 33 1.08 -18.24 2.54
N ASN A 34 0.17 -17.66 1.76
CA ASN A 34 0.25 -17.52 0.30
C ASN A 34 0.08 -16.05 -0.12
N ASN A 35 0.96 -15.17 0.36
CA ASN A 35 0.85 -13.72 0.16
C ASN A 35 1.39 -13.19 -1.20
N GLU A 36 1.51 -14.03 -2.23
CA GLU A 36 2.03 -13.60 -3.54
C GLU A 36 1.20 -12.47 -4.16
N PHE A 37 -0.14 -12.56 -4.06
CA PHE A 37 -1.03 -11.51 -4.53
C PHE A 37 -0.88 -10.22 -3.73
N GLY A 38 -0.71 -10.37 -2.42
CA GLY A 38 -0.48 -9.28 -1.49
C GLY A 38 0.79 -8.49 -1.79
N LYS A 39 1.90 -9.20 -1.97
CA LYS A 39 3.18 -8.64 -2.41
C LYS A 39 3.07 -7.93 -3.76
N GLN A 40 2.28 -8.48 -4.70
CA GLN A 40 2.01 -7.82 -5.98
C GLN A 40 1.21 -6.52 -5.81
N ALA A 41 0.22 -6.50 -4.91
CA ALA A 41 -0.53 -5.29 -4.59
C ALA A 41 0.40 -4.20 -4.03
N VAL A 42 1.23 -4.55 -3.03
CA VAL A 42 2.21 -3.63 -2.44
C VAL A 42 3.20 -3.10 -3.47
N ALA A 43 3.73 -3.96 -4.33
CA ALA A 43 4.63 -3.53 -5.41
C ALA A 43 3.93 -2.57 -6.40
N ALA A 44 2.65 -2.83 -6.72
CA ALA A 44 1.86 -1.93 -7.55
C ALA A 44 1.61 -0.58 -6.83
N PHE A 45 1.31 -0.58 -5.54
CA PHE A 45 1.18 0.65 -4.74
C PHE A 45 2.47 1.47 -4.77
N ILE A 46 3.62 0.85 -4.47
CA ILE A 46 4.92 1.55 -4.47
C ILE A 46 5.18 2.20 -5.83
N LYS A 47 4.97 1.44 -6.93
CA LYS A 47 5.16 1.97 -8.28
C LYS A 47 4.25 3.16 -8.56
N GLU A 48 2.97 3.06 -8.24
CA GLU A 48 2.02 4.15 -8.51
C GLU A 48 2.23 5.36 -7.57
N MET A 49 2.70 5.15 -6.34
CA MET A 49 3.13 6.24 -5.45
C MET A 49 4.32 7.01 -6.03
N GLU A 50 5.22 6.33 -6.75
CA GLU A 50 6.33 6.96 -7.48
C GLU A 50 5.84 7.66 -8.76
N ASP A 51 5.10 6.96 -9.62
CA ASP A 51 4.63 7.45 -10.91
C ASP A 51 3.64 8.64 -10.77
N GLN A 52 2.84 8.65 -9.70
CA GLN A 52 1.79 9.65 -9.46
C GLN A 52 2.09 10.54 -8.24
N ARG A 53 3.38 10.71 -7.91
CA ARG A 53 3.80 11.50 -6.76
C ARG A 53 3.24 12.91 -6.82
N GLY A 54 2.53 13.32 -5.78
CA GLY A 54 1.90 14.65 -5.68
C GLY A 54 0.51 14.75 -6.32
N ASN A 55 0.04 13.72 -7.02
CA ASN A 55 -1.30 13.70 -7.62
C ASN A 55 -2.37 13.15 -6.67
N PHE A 56 -1.98 12.38 -5.65
CA PHE A 56 -2.85 11.88 -4.58
C PHE A 56 -2.05 11.66 -3.29
N SER A 57 -2.74 11.45 -2.18
CA SER A 57 -2.13 11.01 -0.91
C SER A 57 -2.59 9.61 -0.53
N LEU A 58 -1.66 8.75 -0.09
CA LEU A 58 -1.98 7.44 0.49
C LEU A 58 -1.88 7.52 2.01
N ILE A 59 -2.92 7.07 2.70
CA ILE A 59 -2.92 6.89 4.16
C ILE A 59 -3.22 5.42 4.45
N VAL A 60 -2.35 4.80 5.26
CA VAL A 60 -2.53 3.43 5.75
C VAL A 60 -2.70 3.46 7.26
N ALA A 61 -3.58 2.61 7.78
CA ALA A 61 -3.87 2.51 9.21
C ALA A 61 -3.94 1.04 9.66
N GLY A 62 -3.81 0.84 10.98
CA GLY A 62 -3.87 -0.48 11.60
C GLY A 62 -3.19 -0.52 12.97
N TYR A 63 -3.21 -1.69 13.61
CA TYR A 63 -2.49 -1.92 14.87
C TYR A 63 -0.97 -1.71 14.70
N THR A 64 -0.35 -1.06 15.69
CA THR A 64 1.05 -0.63 15.62
C THR A 64 2.01 -1.77 15.30
N GLU A 65 1.86 -2.93 15.94
CA GLU A 65 2.74 -4.09 15.72
C GLU A 65 2.62 -4.63 14.29
N ASN A 66 1.39 -4.86 13.80
CA ASN A 66 1.15 -5.33 12.45
C ASN A 66 1.61 -4.32 11.39
N MET A 67 1.46 -3.02 11.64
CA MET A 67 1.94 -1.97 10.74
C MET A 67 3.47 -1.93 10.67
N GLN A 68 4.17 -2.21 11.76
CA GLN A 68 5.64 -2.34 11.73
C GLN A 68 6.06 -3.55 10.87
N GLU A 69 5.36 -4.67 10.96
CA GLU A 69 5.63 -5.84 10.11
C GLU A 69 5.32 -5.54 8.63
N PHE A 70 4.19 -4.87 8.37
CA PHE A 70 3.81 -4.43 7.04
C PHE A 70 4.87 -3.53 6.40
N LEU A 71 5.36 -2.51 7.11
CA LEU A 71 6.41 -1.62 6.61
C LEU A 71 7.72 -2.39 6.32
N LYS A 72 8.06 -3.38 7.15
CA LYS A 72 9.22 -4.26 6.96
C LYS A 72 9.04 -5.31 5.88
N SER A 73 7.82 -5.53 5.38
CA SER A 73 7.53 -6.54 4.34
C SER A 73 8.23 -6.24 3.01
N ASN A 74 8.54 -4.97 2.76
CA ASN A 74 9.29 -4.51 1.60
C ASN A 74 10.09 -3.26 1.99
N PRO A 75 11.44 -3.26 1.88
CA PRO A 75 12.26 -2.09 2.18
C PRO A 75 11.84 -0.83 1.38
N GLY A 76 11.26 -1.04 0.21
CA GLY A 76 10.76 0.04 -0.62
C GLY A 76 9.43 0.64 -0.15
N LEU A 77 8.74 0.00 0.77
CA LEU A 77 7.50 0.51 1.34
C LEU A 77 7.79 1.52 2.45
N GLU A 78 8.68 1.16 3.38
CA GLU A 78 9.07 2.02 4.51
C GLU A 78 9.57 3.39 4.04
N SER A 79 10.44 3.43 3.01
CA SER A 79 10.99 4.70 2.53
C SER A 79 10.01 5.57 1.74
N ARG A 80 8.80 5.08 1.46
CA ARG A 80 7.75 5.78 0.68
C ARG A 80 6.71 6.44 1.57
N PHE A 81 6.75 6.21 2.89
CA PHE A 81 5.92 6.89 3.86
C PHE A 81 6.68 8.05 4.50
N ASP A 82 6.25 9.28 4.18
CA ASP A 82 6.90 10.49 4.69
C ASP A 82 6.54 10.80 6.15
N ASN A 83 5.38 10.32 6.63
CA ASN A 83 4.85 10.63 7.95
C ASN A 83 4.32 9.37 8.64
N THR A 84 4.64 9.24 9.93
CA THR A 84 4.11 8.20 10.82
C THR A 84 3.53 8.86 12.06
N PHE A 85 2.28 8.53 12.37
CA PHE A 85 1.58 9.03 13.55
C PHE A 85 1.23 7.85 14.45
N LEU A 86 1.60 7.94 15.73
CA LEU A 86 1.26 6.95 16.77
C LEU A 86 0.22 7.59 17.68
N PHE A 87 -0.87 6.87 17.91
CA PHE A 87 -2.01 7.30 18.73
C PHE A 87 -2.26 6.29 19.84
#